data_AF-A0A498I1Q7-F1
#
_entry.id   AF-A0A498I1Q7-F1
#
_cell.length_a   1.000
_cell.length_b   1.000
_cell.length_c   1.000
_cell.angle_alpha   90.00
_cell.angle_beta   90.00
_cell.angle_gamma   90.00
#
_symmetry.space_group_name_H-M   'P 1'
#
loop_
_entity.id
_entity.type
_entity.pdbx_description
1 polymer ?
#
loop_
_entity_poly.entity_id
_entity_poly.type
_entity_poly.pdbx_seq_one_letter_code
_entity_poly.pdbx_strand_id
1 'polypeptide(L)' 'MLIAITVDIGILRIRLNNQWLTMTLMGGFARIGNNEIMVFVNDAGKGSDIDPQEAQQTLEQQKLI' A
#
# COMPACT_ATOMS: atom_id res chain seq x y z
N MET A 1 -20.59 -12.92 -6.59
CA MET A 1 -20.71 -12.25 -5.27
C MET A 1 -19.65 -11.16 -5.20
N LEU A 2 -20.03 -9.99 -4.72
CA LEU A 2 -19.12 -8.84 -4.57
C LEU A 2 -18.85 -8.61 -3.09
N ILE A 3 -17.58 -8.43 -2.73
CA ILE A 3 -17.18 -8.06 -1.37
C ILE A 3 -16.46 -6.72 -1.43
N ALA A 4 -16.80 -5.81 -0.52
CA ALA A 4 -16.05 -4.58 -0.28
C ALA A 4 -15.52 -4.61 1.15
N ILE A 5 -14.23 -4.30 1.31
CA ILE A 5 -13.55 -4.22 2.61
C ILE A 5 -12.82 -2.89 2.74
N THR A 6 -12.69 -2.41 3.96
CA THR A 6 -11.77 -1.31 4.28
C THR A 6 -10.34 -1.82 4.22
N VAL A 7 -9.43 -0.96 3.80
CA VAL A 7 -7.99 -1.21 3.78
C VAL A 7 -7.35 -0.19 4.71
N ASP A 8 -6.59 -0.67 5.67
CA ASP A 8 -5.83 0.18 6.58
C ASP A 8 -4.57 0.74 5.92
N ILE A 9 -3.93 1.70 6.59
CA ILE A 9 -2.59 2.18 6.22
C ILE A 9 -1.61 1.02 6.37
N GLY A 10 -0.84 0.72 5.32
CA GLY A 10 0.06 -0.42 5.37
C GLY A 10 0.72 -0.78 4.04
N ILE A 11 1.20 -2.03 3.96
CA ILE A 11 1.92 -2.55 2.79
C ILE A 11 1.06 -3.58 2.07
N LEU A 12 0.73 -3.31 0.81
CA LEU A 12 0.16 -4.28 -0.12
C LEU A 12 1.29 -5.05 -0.82
N ARG A 13 1.25 -6.38 -0.73
CA ARG A 13 2.20 -7.27 -1.39
C ARG A 13 1.48 -8.05 -2.49
N ILE A 14 1.91 -7.87 -3.73
CA ILE A 14 1.34 -8.52 -4.91
C ILE A 14 2.38 -9.51 -5.45
N ARG A 15 1.98 -10.76 -5.67
CA ARG A 15 2.85 -11.76 -6.29
C ARG A 15 2.54 -11.86 -7.78
N LEU A 16 3.52 -11.53 -8.61
CA LEU A 16 3.45 -11.63 -10.07
C LEU A 16 4.63 -12.44 -10.56
N ASN A 17 4.40 -13.51 -11.32
CA ASN A 17 5.45 -14.35 -11.92
C ASN A 17 6.56 -14.75 -10.92
N ASN A 18 6.14 -15.19 -9.72
CA ASN A 18 7.00 -15.56 -8.59
C ASN A 18 7.80 -14.42 -7.95
N GLN A 19 7.67 -13.18 -8.42
CA GLN A 19 8.26 -11.99 -7.83
C GLN A 19 7.24 -11.24 -6.96
N TRP A 20 7.73 -10.62 -5.88
CA TRP A 20 6.91 -9.78 -5.03
C TRP A 20 7.05 -8.32 -5.43
N LEU A 21 5.93 -7.67 -5.74
CA LEU A 21 5.80 -6.22 -5.80
C LEU A 21 5.24 -5.73 -4.46
N THR A 22 5.81 -4.65 -3.94
CA THR A 22 5.37 -4.02 -2.69
C THR A 22 4.86 -2.61 -2.98
N MET A 23 3.75 -2.26 -2.35
CA MET A 23 3.17 -0.92 -2.40
C MET A 23 2.82 -0.45 -1.00
N THR A 24 3.14 0.78 -0.66
CA THR A 24 2.62 1.46 0.53
C THR A 24 1.24 2.02 0.21
N LEU A 25 0.29 1.93 1.13
CA LEU A 25 -1.07 2.43 0.99
C LEU A 25 -1.41 3.34 2.16
N MET A 26 -2.04 4.48 1.88
CA MET A 26 -2.52 5.44 2.89
C MET A 26 -4.01 5.24 3.22
N GLY A 27 -4.41 3.98 3.35
CA GLY A 27 -5.79 3.56 3.66
C GLY A 27 -6.79 3.75 2.50
N GLY A 28 -7.94 3.09 2.60
CA GLY A 28 -9.01 3.17 1.59
C GLY A 28 -9.95 1.97 1.59
N PHE A 29 -10.31 1.50 0.40
CA PHE A 29 -11.24 0.39 0.18
C PHE A 29 -10.73 -0.57 -0.90
N ALA A 30 -11.02 -1.86 -0.74
CA ALA A 30 -10.81 -2.86 -1.78
C ALA A 30 -12.13 -3.54 -2.12
N ARG A 31 -12.38 -3.73 -3.42
CA ARG A 31 -13.51 -4.45 -3.98
C ARG A 31 -13.02 -5.72 -4.64
N ILE A 32 -13.60 -6.85 -4.28
CA ILE A 32 -13.25 -8.17 -4.80
C ILE A 32 -14.49 -8.78 -5.45
N GLY A 33 -14.36 -9.20 -6.70
CA GLY A 33 -15.41 -9.90 -7.43
C GLY A 33 -15.04 -10.08 -8.89
N ASN A 34 -15.71 -11.01 -9.58
CA ASN A 34 -15.50 -11.26 -11.01
C ASN A 34 -14.04 -11.52 -11.41
N ASN A 35 -13.28 -12.22 -10.55
CA ASN A 35 -11.83 -12.43 -10.70
C ASN A 35 -11.01 -11.14 -10.81
N GLU A 36 -11.56 -10.03 -10.33
CA GLU A 36 -10.94 -8.70 -10.31
C GLU A 36 -10.84 -8.20 -8.86
N ILE A 37 -9.73 -7.51 -8.59
CA ILE A 37 -9.53 -6.78 -7.34
C ILE A 37 -9.25 -5.33 -7.71
N MET A 38 -10.13 -4.43 -7.26
CA MET A 38 -9.96 -2.99 -7.40
C MET A 38 -9.66 -2.38 -6.04
N VAL A 39 -8.54 -1.68 -5.92
CA VAL A 39 -8.10 -1.03 -4.68
C VAL A 39 -8.16 0.48 -4.88
N PHE A 40 -9.02 1.16 -4.12
CA PHE A 40 -9.19 2.61 -4.13
C PHE A 40 -8.65 3.18 -2.82
N VAL A 41 -7.51 3.85 -2.89
CA VAL A 41 -6.75 4.34 -1.72
C VAL A 41 -6.47 5.83 -1.87
N ASN A 42 -6.27 6.50 -0.74
CA ASN A 42 -6.00 7.93 -0.71
C ASN A 42 -4.68 8.29 -1.41
N ASP A 43 -3.66 7.49 -1.14
CA ASP A 43 -2.34 7.61 -1.76
C ASP A 43 -1.66 6.24 -1.77
N ALA A 44 -0.75 6.03 -2.72
CA ALA A 44 0.04 4.82 -2.83
C ALA A 44 1.41 5.06 -3.47
N GLY A 45 2.45 4.48 -2.87
CA GLY A 45 3.81 4.49 -3.40
C GLY A 45 4.31 3.08 -3.70
N LYS A 46 5.16 2.92 -4.72
CA LYS A 46 5.89 1.65 -4.90
C LYS A 46 7.01 1.57 -3.87
N GLY A 47 7.15 0.43 -3.22
CA GLY A 47 8.24 0.22 -2.25
C GLY A 47 9.63 0.34 -2.87
N SER A 48 9.77 0.11 -4.18
CA SER A 48 11.03 0.27 -4.92
C SER A 48 11.45 1.72 -5.11
N ASP A 49 10.50 2.65 -5.07
CA ASP A 49 10.73 4.06 -5.39
C ASP A 49 10.99 4.88 -4.13
N ILE A 50 10.92 4.25 -2.94
CA ILE A 50 11.10 4.87 -1.63
C ILE A 50 12.55 4.70 -1.19
N ASP A 51 13.25 5.81 -0.95
CA ASP A 51 14.55 5.80 -0.28
C ASP A 51 14.37 5.51 1.22
N PRO A 52 14.96 4.42 1.76
CA PRO A 52 14.78 4.05 3.15
C PRO A 52 15.44 5.03 4.13
N GLN A 53 16.51 5.73 3.75
CA GLN A 53 17.16 6.74 4.60
C GLN A 53 16.30 7.99 4.69
N GLU A 54 15.77 8.47 3.57
CA GLU A 54 14.85 9.63 3.55
C GLU A 54 13.57 9.33 4.35
N ALA A 55 13.00 8.14 4.17
CA ALA A 55 11.82 7.71 4.91
C ALA A 55 12.07 7.65 6.42
N GLN A 56 13.23 7.14 6.84
CA GLN A 56 13.60 7.07 8.26
C GLN A 56 13.83 8.46 8.86
N GLN A 57 14.53 9.35 8.15
CA GLN A 57 14.74 10.73 8.59
C GLN A 57 13.42 11.49 8.75
N THR A 58 12.51 11.33 7.79
CA THR A 58 11.17 11.94 7.85
C THR A 58 10.40 11.43 9.07
N LEU A 59 10.46 10.13 9.35
CA LEU A 59 9.83 9.54 10.54
C LEU A 59 10.42 10.08 11.85
N GLU A 60 11.73 10.24 11.93
CA GLU A 60 12.41 10.78 13.12
C GLU A 60 12.07 12.25 13.36
N GLN A 61 12.02 13.06 12.30
CA GLN A 61 11.57 14.44 12.37
C GLN A 61 10.13 14.55 12.88
N GLN A 62 9.23 13.71 12.36
CA GLN A 62 7.83 13.68 12.79
C GLN A 62 7.63 13.20 14.23
N LYS A 63 8.55 12.42 14.79
CA LYS A 63 8.49 12.00 16.21
C LYS A 63 8.95 13.09 17.18
N LEU A 64 9.67 14.10 16.70
CA LEU A 64 10.24 15.18 17.51
C LEU A 64 9.27 16.36 17.71
N ILE A 65 8.23 16.44 16.87
CA ILE A 65 7.10 17.37 16.99
C ILE A 65 5.95 16.74 17.77
#